data_AF-A0A7S1QYE3-F1
#
_entry.id   AF-A0A7S1QYE3-F1
#
_cell.length_a   1.000
_cell.length_b   1.000
_cell.length_c   1.000
_cell.angle_alpha   90.00
_cell.angle_beta   90.00
_cell.angle_gamma   90.00
#
_symmetry.space_group_name_H-M   'P 1'
#
loop_
_entity.id
_entity.type
_entity.pdbx_description
1 polymer ?
#
loop_
_entity_poly.entity_id
_entity_poly.type
_entity_poly.pdbx_seq_one_letter_code
_entity_poly.pdbx_strand_id
1 'polypeptide(L)'
;ITGTGGQVVSAVSKINAILQDLADRGKLQPSDFRWRPGVQQGSMMGGMNEPMGGPRGMAPQGGNPRTHAKFVVATQVAGWIIGKQGRHIRELQENSGAHIQVLKEGEVPL
;
A
#
# COMPACT_ATOMS: atom_id res chain seq x y z
N ILE A 1 -3.50 7.68 13.04
CA ILE A 1 -2.70 7.72 14.29
C ILE A 1 -2.97 9.07 14.94
N THR A 2 -3.39 9.10 16.19
CA THR A 2 -3.76 10.34 16.91
C THR A 2 -2.92 10.46 18.19
N GLY A 3 -2.40 11.64 18.51
CA GLY A 3 -1.53 11.89 19.67
C GLY A 3 -0.70 13.16 19.51
N THR A 4 0.23 13.44 20.42
CA THR A 4 1.22 14.52 20.26
C THR A 4 2.16 14.25 19.08
N GLY A 5 2.84 15.27 18.55
CA GLY A 5 3.77 15.10 17.43
C GLY A 5 4.81 13.99 17.67
N GLY A 6 5.42 13.96 18.86
CA GLY A 6 6.37 12.91 19.23
C GLY A 6 5.75 11.51 19.32
N GLN A 7 4.51 11.40 19.80
CA GLN A 7 3.79 10.12 19.85
C GLN A 7 3.45 9.60 18.46
N VAL A 8 2.99 10.47 17.55
CA VAL A 8 2.71 10.10 16.17
C VAL A 8 3.97 9.61 15.46
N VAL A 9 5.07 10.37 15.58
CA VAL A 9 6.37 9.98 14.98
C VAL A 9 6.87 8.65 15.56
N SER A 10 6.78 8.47 16.88
CA SER A 10 7.17 7.21 17.54
C SER A 10 6.32 6.03 17.05
N ALA A 11 5.01 6.22 16.92
CA ALA A 11 4.11 5.19 16.42
C ALA A 11 4.41 4.82 14.95
N VAL A 12 4.60 5.81 14.08
CA VAL A 12 4.94 5.60 12.66
C VAL A 12 6.27 4.86 12.52
N SER A 13 7.29 5.26 13.29
CA SER A 13 8.59 4.61 13.29
C SER A 13 8.51 3.14 13.71
N LYS A 14 7.76 2.82 14.77
CA LYS A 14 7.55 1.44 15.22
C LYS A 14 6.79 0.60 14.20
N ILE A 15 5.76 1.15 13.57
CA ILE A 15 5.02 0.46 12.51
C ILE A 15 5.96 0.14 11.34
N ASN A 16 6.78 1.10 10.92
CA ASN A 16 7.73 0.88 9.84
C ASN A 16 8.77 -0.20 10.19
N ALA A 17 9.27 -0.23 11.44
CA ALA A 17 10.18 -1.26 11.89
C ALA A 17 9.57 -2.67 11.87
N ILE A 18 8.30 -2.80 12.28
CA ILE A 18 7.58 -4.08 12.20
C ILE A 18 7.37 -4.50 10.75
N LEU A 19 7.01 -3.57 9.86
CA LEU A 19 6.87 -3.86 8.45
C LEU A 19 8.21 -4.32 7.85
N GLN A 20 9.32 -3.67 8.19
CA GLN A 20 10.65 -4.11 7.76
C GLN A 20 10.97 -5.54 8.23
N ASP A 21 10.74 -5.85 9.51
CA ASP A 21 10.96 -7.21 10.05
C ASP A 21 10.10 -8.27 9.34
N LEU A 22 8.84 -7.96 9.04
CA LEU A 22 7.97 -8.87 8.29
C LEU A 22 8.41 -9.05 6.84
N ALA A 23 8.94 -8.00 6.20
CA ALA A 23 9.50 -8.06 4.84
C ALA A 23 10.74 -8.95 4.81
N ASP A 24 11.68 -8.73 5.74
CA ASP A 24 12.93 -9.48 5.84
C ASP A 24 12.70 -10.97 6.09
N ARG A 25 11.64 -11.30 6.83
CA ARG A 25 11.20 -12.69 7.08
C ARG A 25 10.38 -13.29 5.93
N GLY A 26 10.15 -12.55 4.84
CA GLY A 26 9.34 -12.99 3.70
C GLY A 26 7.85 -13.21 4.03
N LYS A 27 7.36 -12.63 5.14
CA LYS A 27 5.98 -12.80 5.61
C LYS A 27 5.01 -11.83 4.98
N LEU A 28 5.49 -10.76 4.36
CA LEU A 28 4.64 -9.80 3.67
C LEU A 28 4.20 -10.35 2.32
N GLN A 29 2.89 -10.44 2.17
CA GLN A 29 2.24 -10.76 0.91
C GLN A 29 1.76 -9.46 0.25
N PRO A 30 1.69 -9.42 -1.10
CA PRO A 30 1.14 -8.26 -1.82
C PRO A 30 -0.30 -7.91 -1.42
N SER A 31 -1.06 -8.92 -0.96
CA SER A 31 -2.42 -8.75 -0.45
C SER A 31 -2.48 -7.89 0.81
N ASP A 32 -1.42 -7.85 1.61
CA ASP A 32 -1.38 -7.13 2.89
C ASP A 32 -1.41 -5.61 2.70
N PHE A 33 -1.00 -5.15 1.52
CA PHE A 33 -1.01 -3.75 1.14
C PHE A 33 -2.23 -3.38 0.29
N ARG A 34 -3.10 -4.35 -0.03
CA ARG A 34 -4.32 -4.08 -0.79
C ARG A 34 -5.27 -3.24 0.07
N TRP A 35 -5.29 -1.94 -0.20
CA TRP A 35 -6.26 -1.00 0.36
C TRP A 35 -7.68 -1.46 0.05
N ARG A 36 -8.51 -1.66 1.09
CA ARG A 36 -9.94 -1.96 0.98
C ARG A 36 -10.73 -0.76 1.51
N PRO A 37 -11.06 0.24 0.68
CA PRO A 37 -11.94 1.33 1.09
C PRO A 37 -13.34 0.76 1.27
N GLY A 38 -13.88 0.85 2.50
CA GLY A 38 -15.25 0.45 2.80
C GLY A 38 -15.53 -1.05 2.64
N VAL A 39 -15.54 -1.77 3.76
CA VAL A 39 -16.50 -2.88 3.87
C VAL A 39 -17.88 -2.21 3.88
N GLN A 40 -18.46 -1.99 2.70
CA GLN A 40 -19.86 -1.64 2.57
C GLN A 40 -20.64 -2.86 3.06
N GLN A 41 -21.21 -2.70 4.24
CA GLN A 41 -22.08 -3.65 4.89
C GLN A 41 -23.31 -3.90 4.02
N GLY A 42 -23.54 -5.17 3.66
CA GLY A 42 -24.87 -5.66 3.29
C GLY A 42 -25.12 -5.91 1.80
N SER A 43 -24.84 -7.12 1.35
CA SER A 43 -25.72 -7.79 0.38
C SER A 43 -25.87 -9.25 0.82
N MET A 44 -26.94 -9.47 1.58
CA MET A 44 -27.50 -10.80 1.80
C MET A 44 -27.94 -11.40 0.47
N MET A 45 -27.80 -12.73 0.38
CA MET A 45 -28.45 -13.66 -0.55
C MET A 45 -28.10 -13.63 -2.04
N GLY A 46 -27.69 -14.79 -2.55
CA GLY A 46 -27.71 -15.06 -3.99
C GLY A 46 -27.05 -16.37 -4.43
N GLY A 47 -27.68 -17.51 -4.13
CA GLY A 47 -27.71 -18.67 -5.03
C GLY A 47 -26.50 -19.62 -5.09
N MET A 48 -26.66 -20.80 -4.48
CA MET A 48 -26.01 -22.02 -4.95
C MET A 48 -26.37 -22.31 -6.42
N ASN A 49 -25.43 -22.17 -7.35
CA ASN A 49 -25.17 -23.19 -8.37
C ASN A 49 -23.71 -23.07 -8.88
N GLU A 50 -22.97 -24.18 -8.82
CA GLU A 50 -21.72 -24.38 -9.54
C GLU A 50 -21.99 -25.45 -10.61
N PRO A 51 -21.65 -25.23 -11.89
CA PRO A 51 -21.35 -26.31 -12.80
C PRO A 51 -19.83 -26.53 -12.85
N MET A 52 -19.45 -27.74 -12.46
CA MET A 52 -18.12 -28.33 -12.53
C MET A 52 -17.64 -28.45 -14.00
N GLY A 53 -16.43 -27.96 -14.30
CA GLY A 53 -15.68 -28.39 -15.50
C GLY A 53 -14.81 -27.33 -16.18
N GLY A 54 -13.49 -27.39 -15.95
CA GLY A 54 -12.49 -26.68 -16.77
C GLY A 54 -11.06 -27.10 -16.38
N PRO A 55 -10.18 -27.52 -17.33
CA PRO A 55 -8.83 -27.96 -16.99
C PRO A 55 -7.99 -26.80 -16.47
N ARG A 56 -7.23 -27.09 -15.40
CA ARG A 56 -6.22 -26.20 -14.82
C ARG A 56 -5.23 -25.72 -15.88
N GLY A 57 -5.48 -24.53 -16.43
CA GLY A 57 -4.44 -23.70 -17.00
C GLY A 57 -3.57 -23.19 -15.87
N MET A 58 -2.42 -23.83 -15.67
CA MET A 58 -1.30 -23.23 -14.92
C MET A 58 -0.94 -21.93 -15.64
N ALA A 59 -1.47 -20.80 -15.17
CA ALA A 59 -0.92 -19.51 -15.54
C ALA A 59 0.52 -19.47 -14.99
N PRO A 60 1.53 -19.09 -15.79
CA PRO A 60 2.87 -18.89 -15.28
C PRO A 60 2.83 -17.67 -14.34
N GLN A 61 2.68 -17.92 -13.05
CA GLN A 61 2.77 -16.88 -12.02
C GLN A 61 4.26 -16.59 -11.73
N GLY A 62 4.98 -16.19 -12.79
CA GLY A 62 6.41 -15.84 -12.76
C GLY A 62 6.65 -14.33 -12.75
N GLY A 63 5.66 -13.54 -12.33
CA GLY A 63 5.84 -12.11 -12.12
C GLY A 63 5.74 -11.82 -10.64
N ASN A 64 6.78 -11.22 -10.04
CA ASN A 64 6.69 -10.69 -8.68
C ASN A 64 5.45 -9.78 -8.61
N PRO A 65 4.42 -10.16 -7.84
CA PRO A 65 3.19 -9.38 -7.77
C PRO A 65 3.50 -7.94 -7.34
N ARG A 66 3.05 -6.97 -8.13
CA ARG A 66 3.24 -5.54 -7.83
C ARG A 66 2.43 -5.18 -6.60
N THR A 67 3.13 -4.72 -5.57
CA THR A 67 2.55 -4.28 -4.31
C THR A 67 2.41 -2.76 -4.31
N HIS A 68 1.25 -2.25 -3.90
CA HIS A 68 0.98 -0.82 -3.82
C HIS A 68 0.66 -0.45 -2.37
N ALA A 69 1.35 0.55 -1.83
CA ALA A 69 1.04 1.15 -0.53
C ALA A 69 0.59 2.61 -0.73
N LYS A 70 -0.36 3.08 0.08
CA LYS A 70 -0.83 4.48 0.08
C LYS A 70 -0.51 5.12 1.42
N PHE A 71 0.10 6.30 1.38
CA PHE A 71 0.38 7.12 2.56
C PHE A 71 -0.30 8.48 2.40
N VAL A 72 -1.13 8.86 3.35
CA VAL A 72 -1.77 10.18 3.39
C VAL A 72 -0.99 11.07 4.34
N VAL A 73 -0.52 12.20 3.83
CA VAL A 73 0.24 13.21 4.58
C VAL A 73 -0.30 14.59 4.27
N ALA A 74 -0.09 15.54 5.18
CA ALA A 74 -0.44 16.93 4.93
C ALA A 74 0.38 17.52 3.76
N THR A 75 -0.22 18.42 2.99
CA THR A 75 0.39 19.07 1.81
C THR A 75 1.76 19.68 2.10
N GLN A 76 1.92 20.32 3.27
CA GLN A 76 3.20 20.89 3.68
C GLN A 76 4.29 19.82 3.84
N VAL A 77 3.95 18.67 4.45
CA VAL A 77 4.86 17.54 4.64
C VAL A 77 5.21 16.88 3.30
N ALA A 78 4.23 16.76 2.38
CA ALA A 78 4.48 16.27 1.04
C ALA A 78 5.54 17.10 0.30
N GLY A 79 5.54 18.43 0.45
CA GLY A 79 6.56 19.30 -0.13
C GLY A 79 7.98 18.96 0.34
N TRP A 80 8.17 18.66 1.62
CA TRP A 80 9.46 18.22 2.18
C TRP A 80 9.90 16.85 1.67
N ILE A 81 8.96 15.92 1.50
CA ILE A 81 9.22 14.58 0.94
C ILE A 81 9.62 14.69 -0.54
N ILE A 82 8.93 15.54 -1.32
CA ILE A 82 9.26 15.76 -2.74
C ILE A 82 10.65 16.39 -2.88
N GLY A 83 10.95 17.37 -2.04
CA GLY A 83 12.19 18.14 -2.08
C GLY A 83 12.24 19.13 -3.26
N LYS A 84 13.27 19.98 -3.26
CA LYS A 84 13.46 20.97 -4.34
C LYS A 84 13.65 20.26 -5.68
N GLN A 85 12.89 20.69 -6.70
CA GLN A 85 12.89 20.11 -8.06
C GLN A 85 12.59 18.59 -8.09
N GLY A 86 11.99 18.03 -7.04
CA GLY A 86 11.76 16.59 -6.95
C GLY A 86 13.02 15.76 -6.70
N ARG A 87 14.13 16.36 -6.26
CA ARG A 87 15.38 15.61 -5.98
C ARG A 87 15.15 14.48 -4.98
N HIS A 88 14.52 14.78 -3.85
CA HIS A 88 14.40 13.84 -2.74
C HIS A 88 13.49 12.65 -3.09
N ILE A 89 12.37 12.88 -3.77
CA ILE A 89 11.50 11.79 -4.23
C ILE A 89 12.17 10.92 -5.31
N ARG A 90 13.04 11.48 -6.16
CA ARG A 90 13.82 10.70 -7.14
C ARG A 90 14.85 9.82 -6.44
N GLU A 91 15.61 10.36 -5.51
CA GLU A 91 16.56 9.59 -4.70
C GLU A 91 15.86 8.45 -3.94
N LEU A 92 14.67 8.69 -3.39
CA LEU A 92 13.87 7.65 -2.73
C LEU A 92 13.45 6.53 -3.70
N GLN A 93 13.01 6.87 -4.92
CA GLN A 93 12.67 5.87 -5.94
C GLN A 93 13.90 5.07 -6.38
N GLU A 94 15.03 5.73 -6.61
CA GLU A 94 16.29 5.10 -7.02
C GLU A 94 16.81 4.13 -5.95
N ASN A 95 16.83 4.55 -4.69
CA ASN A 95 17.35 3.74 -3.59
C ASN A 95 16.42 2.56 -3.23
N SER A 96 15.11 2.73 -3.38
CA SER A 96 14.14 1.68 -3.04
C SER A 96 13.79 0.76 -4.21
N GLY A 97 14.05 1.17 -5.45
CA GLY A 97 13.55 0.51 -6.66
C GLY A 97 12.03 0.58 -6.83
N ALA A 98 11.32 1.30 -5.93
CA ALA A 98 9.88 1.46 -5.99
C ALA A 98 9.48 2.66 -6.86
N HIS A 99 8.35 2.53 -7.54
CA HIS A 99 7.72 3.67 -8.21
C HIS A 99 6.84 4.43 -7.21
N ILE A 100 7.08 5.74 -7.05
CA ILE A 100 6.37 6.58 -6.09
C ILE A 100 5.60 7.66 -6.84
N GLN A 101 4.29 7.69 -6.64
CA GLN A 101 3.39 8.69 -7.19
C GLN A 101 2.82 9.55 -6.06
N VAL A 102 2.87 10.88 -6.23
CA VAL A 102 2.21 11.83 -5.31
C VAL A 102 0.91 12.28 -5.96
N LEU A 103 -0.21 12.04 -5.27
CA LEU A 103 -1.54 12.45 -5.69
C LEU A 103 -1.97 13.72 -4.96
N LYS A 104 -2.75 14.58 -5.61
CA LYS A 104 -3.32 15.77 -4.97
C LYS A 104 -4.59 15.42 -4.20
N GLU A 105 -4.96 16.30 -3.29
CA GLU A 105 -6.24 16.23 -2.58
C GLU A 105 -7.40 16.22 -3.60
N GLY A 106 -8.28 15.21 -3.52
CA GLY A 106 -9.35 14.97 -4.51
C GLY A 106 -9.05 13.91 -5.57
N GLU A 107 -7.78 13.51 -5.76
CA GLU A 107 -7.38 12.42 -6.66
C GLU A 107 -7.20 11.08 -5.93
N VAL A 108 -7.25 11.10 -4.59
CA VAL A 108 -7.22 9.88 -3.78
C VAL A 108 -8.59 9.22 -3.89
N PRO A 109 -8.72 8.01 -4.48
CA PRO A 109 -10.00 7.31 -4.52
C PRO A 109 -10.45 7.04 -3.09
N LEU A 110 -11.62 7.58 -2.73
CA LEU A 110 -12.28 7.37 -1.43
C LEU A 110 -12.60 5.89 -1.21
#